data_AF-A0A2U9INI3-F1
#
_entry.id   AF-A0A2U9INI3-F1
#
_cell.length_a   1.000
_cell.length_b   1.000
_cell.length_c   1.000
_cell.angle_alpha   90.00
_cell.angle_beta   90.00
_cell.angle_gamma   90.00
#
_symmetry.space_group_name_H-M   'P 1'
#
loop_
_entity.id
_entity.type
_entity.pdbx_description
1 polymer ?
#
loop_
_entity_poly.entity_id
_entity_poly.type
_entity_poly.pdbx_seq_one_letter_code
_entity_poly.pdbx_strand_id
1 'polypeptide(L)'
;MSRAATKWTCDICKNTIYWDELFTFTSKKSVVHYTCFREKAIKTSKVDENQIKLVLDSLEDELKLITTYKQRLNSISNEEVKKIMEQAEKDAEKNSAMLTRAVEKISGVLE
;
A
#
# COMPACT_ATOMS: atom_id res chain seq x y z
N MET A 1 -3.76 -3.81 -24.33
CA MET A 1 -2.37 -3.57 -23.87
C MET A 1 -2.11 -4.50 -22.70
N SER A 2 -1.10 -5.35 -22.76
CA SER A 2 -0.82 -6.35 -21.72
C SER A 2 -0.39 -5.63 -20.44
N ARG A 3 -1.14 -5.82 -19.33
CA ARG A 3 -0.77 -5.27 -18.02
C ARG A 3 0.62 -5.78 -17.64
N ALA A 4 1.52 -4.87 -17.25
CA ALA A 4 2.84 -5.25 -16.77
C ALA A 4 2.67 -6.02 -15.46
N ALA A 5 2.83 -7.34 -15.51
CA ALA A 5 2.78 -8.19 -14.33
C ALA A 5 3.99 -7.90 -13.44
N THR A 6 3.75 -7.84 -12.13
CA THR A 6 4.87 -7.85 -11.18
C THR A 6 5.38 -9.29 -11.00
N LYS A 7 6.52 -9.45 -10.34
CA LYS A 7 7.01 -10.77 -9.89
C LYS A 7 6.30 -11.29 -8.64
N TRP A 8 5.37 -10.50 -8.08
CA TRP A 8 4.76 -10.78 -6.79
C TRP A 8 3.37 -11.40 -6.97
N THR A 9 3.07 -12.34 -6.09
CA THR A 9 1.79 -13.02 -6.00
C THR A 9 1.16 -12.66 -4.66
N CYS A 10 -0.12 -12.30 -4.68
CA CYS A 10 -0.83 -11.96 -3.47
C CYS A 10 -0.92 -13.17 -2.54
N ASP A 11 -0.45 -13.01 -1.31
CA ASP A 11 -0.46 -14.11 -0.35
C ASP A 11 -1.87 -14.54 0.11
N ILE A 12 -2.86 -13.67 -0.06
CA ILE A 12 -4.27 -13.91 0.30
C ILE A 12 -5.03 -14.64 -0.82
N CYS A 13 -5.11 -14.07 -2.02
CA CYS A 13 -5.90 -14.64 -3.12
C CYS A 13 -5.09 -15.50 -4.10
N LYS A 14 -3.76 -15.58 -3.92
CA LYS A 14 -2.82 -16.33 -4.77
C LYS A 14 -2.78 -15.90 -6.26
N ASN A 15 -3.41 -14.77 -6.59
CA ASN A 15 -3.33 -14.16 -7.91
C ASN A 15 -2.07 -13.29 -8.06
N THR A 16 -1.58 -13.14 -9.30
CA THR A 16 -0.49 -12.23 -9.65
C THR A 16 -0.88 -10.78 -9.41
N ILE A 17 -0.01 -10.02 -8.77
CA ILE A 17 -0.18 -8.58 -8.59
C ILE A 17 0.35 -7.89 -9.84
N TYR A 18 -0.43 -6.98 -10.40
CA TYR A 18 0.02 -6.14 -11.51
C TYR A 18 0.53 -4.78 -11.03
N TRP A 19 1.40 -4.14 -11.81
CA TRP A 19 1.95 -2.82 -11.45
C TRP A 19 0.90 -1.70 -11.42
N ASP A 20 -0.24 -1.90 -12.09
CA ASP A 20 -1.38 -0.98 -12.04
C ASP A 20 -2.29 -1.20 -10.82
N GLU A 21 -2.03 -2.23 -10.00
CA GLU A 21 -2.80 -2.53 -8.80
C GLU A 21 -2.12 -2.02 -7.54
N LEU A 22 -2.91 -1.56 -6.58
CA LEU A 22 -2.41 -1.20 -5.25
C LEU A 22 -2.09 -2.47 -4.46
N PHE A 23 -0.88 -2.56 -3.94
CA PHE A 23 -0.43 -3.64 -3.08
C PHE A 23 0.33 -3.09 -1.88
N THR A 24 0.36 -3.87 -0.80
CA THR A 24 1.13 -3.55 0.40
C THR A 24 1.97 -4.72 0.86
N PHE A 25 3.03 -4.42 1.61
CA PHE A 25 3.91 -5.39 2.24
C PHE A 25 3.52 -5.61 3.69
N THR A 26 3.23 -6.86 4.03
CA THR A 26 2.90 -7.25 5.39
C THR A 26 4.16 -7.38 6.25
N SER A 27 4.01 -7.40 7.58
CA SER A 27 5.12 -7.66 8.51
C SER A 27 5.78 -9.04 8.30
N LYS A 28 5.07 -10.00 7.69
CA LYS A 28 5.62 -11.31 7.30
C LYS A 28 6.43 -11.27 5.99
N LYS A 29 6.74 -10.07 5.47
CA LYS A 29 7.37 -9.84 4.15
C LYS A 29 6.58 -10.43 2.99
N SER A 30 5.29 -10.71 3.18
CA SER A 30 4.42 -11.16 2.09
C SER A 30 3.79 -9.96 1.40
N VAL A 31 3.59 -10.06 0.10
CA VAL A 31 2.94 -9.01 -0.70
C VAL A 31 1.49 -9.39 -0.88
N VAL A 32 0.59 -8.43 -0.69
CA VAL A 32 -0.84 -8.64 -0.82
C VAL A 32 -1.48 -7.49 -1.58
N HIS A 33 -2.52 -7.78 -2.37
CA HIS A 33 -3.36 -6.72 -2.91
C HIS A 33 -3.93 -5.91 -1.75
N TYR A 34 -3.92 -4.59 -1.88
CA TYR A 34 -4.55 -3.72 -0.91
C TYR A 34 -6.04 -4.05 -0.75
N THR A 35 -6.74 -4.42 -1.84
CA THR A 35 -8.14 -4.86 -1.80
C THR A 35 -8.34 -6.12 -0.96
N CYS A 36 -7.54 -7.16 -1.18
CA CYS A 36 -7.59 -8.38 -0.38
C CYS A 36 -7.24 -8.12 1.10
N PHE A 37 -6.25 -7.25 1.34
CA PHE A 37 -5.87 -6.83 2.67
C PHE A 37 -7.01 -6.10 3.38
N ARG A 38 -7.63 -5.13 2.72
CA ARG A 38 -8.78 -4.35 3.20
C ARG A 38 -9.96 -5.24 3.56
N GLU A 39 -10.36 -6.12 2.64
CA GLU A 39 -11.50 -7.02 2.87
C GLU A 39 -11.26 -7.96 4.05
N LYS A 40 -10.06 -8.55 4.14
CA LYS A 40 -9.73 -9.45 5.24
C LYS A 40 -9.62 -8.69 6.56
N ALA A 41 -9.01 -7.51 6.57
CA ALA A 41 -8.89 -6.65 7.74
C ALA A 41 -10.25 -6.24 8.30
N ILE A 42 -11.21 -5.85 7.45
CA ILE A 42 -12.58 -5.51 7.87
C ILE A 42 -13.27 -6.72 8.50
N LYS A 43 -13.12 -7.92 7.91
CA LYS A 43 -13.76 -9.15 8.41
C LYS A 43 -13.15 -9.65 9.73
N THR A 44 -11.89 -9.36 9.99
CA THR A 44 -11.15 -9.82 11.18
C THR A 44 -10.81 -8.68 12.13
N SER A 45 -11.49 -7.54 12.02
CA SER A 45 -11.21 -6.39 12.88
C SER A 45 -11.53 -6.73 14.34
N LYS A 46 -10.64 -6.33 15.24
CA LYS A 46 -10.84 -6.38 16.69
C LYS A 46 -11.37 -5.04 17.24
N VAL A 47 -11.58 -4.08 16.34
CA VAL A 47 -12.00 -2.70 16.59
C VAL A 47 -13.24 -2.37 15.77
N ASP A 48 -13.87 -1.24 16.11
CA ASP A 48 -15.03 -0.70 15.40
C ASP A 48 -14.77 -0.57 13.89
N GLU A 49 -15.78 -0.91 13.10
CA GLU A 49 -15.69 -0.95 11.65
C GLU A 49 -15.38 0.43 11.05
N ASN A 50 -15.87 1.52 11.64
CA ASN A 50 -15.53 2.87 11.17
C ASN A 50 -14.07 3.21 11.46
N GLN A 51 -13.54 2.79 12.62
CA GLN A 51 -12.14 3.06 12.94
C GLN A 51 -11.19 2.32 12.01
N ILE A 52 -11.44 1.04 11.71
CA ILE A 52 -10.56 0.31 10.79
C ILE A 52 -10.68 0.85 9.36
N LYS A 53 -11.88 1.27 8.93
CA LYS A 53 -12.07 1.93 7.63
C LYS A 53 -11.25 3.21 7.52
N LEU A 54 -11.25 4.07 8.54
CA LEU A 54 -10.43 5.29 8.52
C LEU A 54 -8.94 5.00 8.35
N VAL A 55 -8.42 3.97 9.02
CA VAL A 55 -7.01 3.56 8.89
C VAL A 55 -6.74 2.98 7.50
N LEU A 56 -7.65 2.17 6.97
CA LEU A 56 -7.54 1.56 5.64
C LEU A 56 -7.62 2.62 4.54
N ASP A 57 -8.57 3.55 4.61
CA ASP A 57 -8.71 4.64 3.65
C ASP A 57 -7.46 5.55 3.67
N SER A 58 -6.92 5.85 4.87
CA SER A 58 -5.63 6.57 4.99
C SER A 58 -4.47 5.80 4.34
N LEU A 59 -4.44 4.46 4.50
CA LEU A 59 -3.43 3.62 3.85
C LEU A 59 -3.58 3.65 2.32
N GLU A 60 -4.80 3.63 1.80
CA GLU A 60 -5.06 3.72 0.37
C GLU A 60 -4.55 5.04 -0.22
N ASP A 61 -4.79 6.15 0.47
CA ASP A 61 -4.36 7.47 0.04
C ASP A 61 -2.83 7.59 0.02
N GLU A 62 -2.14 7.05 1.03
CA GLU A 62 -0.67 6.98 1.04
C GLU A 62 -0.13 6.13 -0.12
N LEU A 63 -0.75 4.98 -0.41
CA LEU A 63 -0.35 4.15 -1.56
C LEU A 63 -0.55 4.87 -2.90
N LYS A 64 -1.67 5.58 -3.07
CA LYS A 64 -1.93 6.41 -4.26
C LYS A 64 -0.94 7.57 -4.38
N LEU A 65 -0.58 8.19 -3.26
CA LEU A 65 0.40 9.27 -3.22
C LEU A 65 1.77 8.79 -3.70
N ILE A 66 2.23 7.61 -3.26
CA ILE A 66 3.49 7.01 -3.74
C ILE A 66 3.49 6.85 -5.26
N THR A 67 2.44 6.27 -5.83
CA THR A 67 2.31 6.11 -7.29
C THR A 67 2.31 7.47 -8.00
N THR A 68 1.62 8.45 -7.42
CA THR A 68 1.55 9.82 -7.94
C THR A 68 2.92 10.50 -7.92
N TYR A 69 3.69 10.35 -6.83
CA TYR A 69 5.05 10.87 -6.74
C TYR A 69 5.95 10.23 -7.80
N LYS A 70 5.92 8.90 -7.96
CA LYS A 70 6.72 8.18 -8.97
C LYS A 70 6.41 8.65 -10.39
N GLN A 71 5.13 8.88 -10.72
CA GLN A 71 4.75 9.43 -12.02
C GLN A 71 5.25 10.86 -12.23
N ARG A 72 5.11 11.72 -11.22
CA ARG A 72 5.52 13.14 -11.28
C ARG A 72 7.05 13.28 -11.33
N LEU A 73 7.78 12.46 -10.59
CA LEU A 73 9.26 12.44 -10.57
C LEU A 73 9.87 12.25 -11.96
N ASN A 74 9.23 11.45 -12.83
CA ASN A 74 9.68 11.26 -14.20
C ASN A 74 9.61 12.54 -15.07
N SER A 75 8.81 13.54 -14.65
CA SER A 75 8.61 14.79 -15.38
C SER A 75 9.42 15.96 -14.82
N ILE A 76 10.16 15.77 -13.73
CA ILE A 76 10.92 16.83 -13.06
C ILE A 76 12.35 16.84 -13.60
N SER A 77 12.73 17.98 -14.19
CA SER A 77 14.08 18.22 -14.71
C SER A 77 15.03 18.89 -13.71
N ASN A 78 14.48 19.54 -12.66
CA ASN A 78 15.28 20.19 -11.63
C ASN A 78 15.69 19.18 -10.54
N GLU A 79 16.99 18.92 -10.41
CA GLU A 79 17.56 17.94 -9.48
C GLU A 79 17.30 18.24 -8.00
N GLU A 80 17.20 19.51 -7.60
CA GLU A 80 16.93 19.88 -6.21
C GLU A 80 15.46 19.61 -5.84
N VAL A 81 14.53 19.98 -6.74
CA VAL A 81 13.10 19.66 -6.60
C VAL A 81 12.89 18.14 -6.63
N LYS A 82 13.61 17.44 -7.49
CA LYS A 82 13.57 15.98 -7.60
C LYS A 82 13.96 15.31 -6.29
N LYS A 83 15.07 15.72 -5.66
CA LYS A 83 15.49 15.20 -4.34
C LYS A 83 14.44 15.41 -3.25
N ILE A 84 13.81 16.59 -3.21
CA ILE A 84 12.74 16.88 -2.23
C ILE A 84 11.55 15.95 -2.46
N MET A 85 11.14 15.75 -3.72
CA MET A 85 10.02 14.88 -4.06
C MET A 85 10.33 13.39 -3.86
N GLU A 86 11.57 12.95 -4.08
CA GLU A 86 12.03 11.59 -3.72
C GLU A 86 11.99 11.38 -2.21
N GLN A 87 12.32 12.39 -1.41
CA GLN A 87 12.21 12.32 0.05
C GLN A 87 10.75 12.21 0.49
N ALA A 88 9.86 13.03 -0.09
CA ALA A 88 8.43 12.97 0.19
C ALA A 88 7.82 11.60 -0.18
N GLU A 89 8.26 11.01 -1.30
CA GLU A 89 7.86 9.67 -1.71
C GLU A 89 8.29 8.60 -0.71
N LYS A 90 9.54 8.63 -0.24
CA LYS A 90 10.03 7.72 0.80
C LYS A 90 9.28 7.86 2.11
N ASP A 91 8.86 9.07 2.47
CA ASP A 91 8.10 9.29 3.70
C ASP A 91 6.66 8.76 3.58
N ALA A 92 6.04 8.87 2.40
CA ALA A 92 4.77 8.18 2.11
C ALA A 92 4.93 6.64 2.14
N GLU A 93 6.05 6.09 1.62
CA GLU A 93 6.36 4.65 1.76
C GLU A 93 6.48 4.22 3.23
N LYS A 94 7.10 5.03 4.10
CA LYS A 94 7.16 4.76 5.54
C LYS A 94 5.78 4.84 6.21
N ASN A 95 4.96 5.84 5.85
CA ASN A 95 3.62 5.99 6.39
C ASN A 95 2.74 4.80 6.02
N SER A 96 2.75 4.37 4.75
CA SER A 96 1.99 3.20 4.31
C SER A 96 2.44 1.91 5.03
N ALA A 97 3.74 1.73 5.27
CA ALA A 97 4.24 0.60 6.06
C ALA A 97 3.78 0.67 7.53
N MET A 98 3.78 1.85 8.14
CA MET A 98 3.30 2.07 9.51
C MET A 98 1.80 1.79 9.63
N LEU A 99 0.99 2.28 8.69
CA LEU A 99 -0.45 2.06 8.64
C LEU A 99 -0.79 0.59 8.39
N THR A 100 -0.05 -0.08 7.50
CA THR A 100 -0.21 -1.53 7.28
C THR A 100 0.03 -2.32 8.57
N ARG A 101 1.09 -1.99 9.31
CA ARG A 101 1.36 -2.59 10.63
C ARG A 101 0.29 -2.25 11.68
N ALA A 102 -0.27 -1.04 11.64
CA ALA A 102 -1.36 -0.67 12.52
C ALA A 102 -2.58 -1.54 12.25
N VAL A 103 -2.96 -1.70 10.97
CA VAL A 103 -4.05 -2.60 10.54
C VAL A 103 -3.78 -4.03 10.99
N GLU A 104 -2.56 -4.55 10.82
CA GLU A 104 -2.19 -5.90 11.29
C GLU A 104 -2.28 -6.10 12.81
N LYS A 105 -2.12 -5.03 13.61
CA LYS A 105 -2.27 -5.11 15.07
C LYS A 105 -3.73 -5.08 15.50
N ILE A 106 -4.54 -4.28 14.81
CA ILE A 106 -5.97 -4.08 15.13
C ILE A 106 -6.90 -5.04 14.39
N SER A 107 -6.37 -5.86 13.49
CA SER A 107 -7.11 -6.90 12.75
C SER A 107 -6.32 -8.21 12.70
N GLY A 108 -7.03 -9.34 12.67
CA GLY A 108 -6.45 -10.67 12.48
C GLY A 108 -6.06 -10.95 11.02
N VAL A 109 -5.61 -9.96 10.24
CA VAL A 109 -5.38 -10.13 8.79
C VAL A 109 -4.27 -11.14 8.48
N LEU A 110 -3.32 -11.34 9.42
CA LEU A 110 -2.23 -12.32 9.33
C LEU A 110 -2.45 -13.61 10.11
N GLU A 111 -3.57 -13.71 10.84
CA GLU A 111 -4.09 -14.93 11.47
C GLU A 111 -4.96 -15.71 10.45
#